data_AF-W4L3R7-F1
#
_entry.id   AF-W4L3R7-F1
#
_cell.length_a   1.000
_cell.length_b   1.000
_cell.length_c   1.000
_cell.angle_alpha   90.00
_cell.angle_beta   90.00
_cell.angle_gamma   90.00
#
_symmetry.space_group_name_H-M   'P 1'
#
loop_
_entity.id
_entity.type
_entity.pdbx_description
1 polymer ?
#
loop_
_entity_poly.entity_id
_entity_poly.type
_entity_poly.pdbx_seq_one_letter_code
_entity_poly.pdbx_strand_id
1 'polypeptide(L)'
;AEANPAAAGLIGCGIMAGLGAAVNTGGVNRGDSVAVIGCGGVGNAAIAGAKLAGAHTIIGVDIDDRKLTWAKEFGATHTINSKQTDPVEKIRELTGGNGVNVAIEAVGRPETYEQAFYARDHAGTVVLVGVPSPDMKIEGLDHGIGHFMIFEVDSGAQAAVPLSSRLPQTSSVASGRKTAPLLS
;
A
#
# COMPACT_ATOMS: atom_id res chain seq x y z
N ALA A 1 -8.70 -12.92 31.02
CA ALA A 1 -8.79 -11.46 31.21
C ALA A 1 -9.85 -10.96 30.24
N GLU A 2 -10.83 -10.21 30.73
CA GLU A 2 -11.87 -9.60 29.89
C GLU A 2 -11.24 -8.47 29.05
N ALA A 3 -11.55 -8.42 27.75
CA ALA A 3 -10.93 -7.48 26.83
C ALA A 3 -11.47 -6.06 27.04
N ASN A 4 -10.60 -5.06 27.03
CA ASN A 4 -10.99 -3.65 27.12
C ASN A 4 -11.92 -3.29 25.93
N PRO A 5 -13.13 -2.74 26.16
CA PRO A 5 -14.06 -2.39 25.09
C PRO A 5 -13.47 -1.45 24.02
N ALA A 6 -12.59 -0.53 24.43
CA ALA A 6 -11.90 0.37 23.49
C ALA A 6 -10.94 -0.40 22.57
N ALA A 7 -10.24 -1.40 23.10
CA ALA A 7 -9.37 -2.27 22.30
C ALA A 7 -10.20 -3.16 21.36
N ALA A 8 -11.37 -3.64 21.80
CA ALA A 8 -12.28 -4.42 20.96
C ALA A 8 -12.79 -3.61 19.74
N GLY A 9 -13.07 -2.31 19.91
CA GLY A 9 -13.44 -1.43 18.79
C GLY A 9 -12.34 -1.26 17.75
N LEU A 10 -11.07 -1.17 18.18
CA LEU A 10 -9.92 -1.06 17.27
C LEU A 10 -9.71 -2.33 16.43
N ILE A 11 -10.05 -3.50 16.98
CA ILE A 11 -9.99 -4.78 16.25
C ILE A 11 -10.90 -4.72 15.02
N GLY A 12 -12.12 -4.21 15.15
CA GLY A 12 -13.09 -4.20 14.05
C GLY A 12 -12.75 -3.29 12.87
N CYS A 13 -11.82 -2.35 13.02
CA CYS A 13 -11.47 -1.40 11.96
C CYS A 13 -9.96 -1.36 11.73
N GLY A 14 -9.24 -0.48 12.42
CA GLY A 14 -7.85 -0.16 12.10
C GLY A 14 -6.89 -1.35 12.18
N ILE A 15 -7.08 -2.26 13.13
CA ILE A 15 -6.20 -3.43 13.27
C ILE A 15 -6.44 -4.41 12.12
N MET A 16 -7.69 -4.72 11.79
CA MET A 16 -8.01 -5.63 10.68
C MET A 16 -7.65 -5.02 9.33
N ALA A 17 -7.81 -3.71 9.15
CA ALA A 17 -7.37 -3.00 7.95
C ALA A 17 -5.85 -3.13 7.73
N GLY A 18 -5.05 -2.86 8.77
CA GLY A 18 -3.59 -2.97 8.68
C GLY A 18 -3.10 -4.41 8.50
N LEU A 19 -3.62 -5.33 9.30
CA LEU A 19 -3.29 -6.76 9.20
C LEU A 19 -3.67 -7.32 7.82
N GLY A 20 -4.88 -7.02 7.35
CA GLY A 20 -5.38 -7.43 6.05
C GLY A 20 -4.58 -6.81 4.90
N ALA A 21 -4.16 -5.54 5.04
CA ALA A 21 -3.30 -4.89 4.05
C ALA A 21 -1.98 -5.64 3.85
N ALA A 22 -1.37 -6.17 4.92
CA ALA A 22 -0.16 -6.97 4.81
C ALA A 22 -0.42 -8.39 4.32
N VAL A 23 -1.34 -9.11 4.95
CA VAL A 23 -1.50 -10.57 4.73
C VAL A 23 -2.36 -10.89 3.51
N ASN A 24 -3.46 -10.16 3.31
CA ASN A 24 -4.44 -10.50 2.27
C ASN A 24 -4.15 -9.72 0.98
N THR A 25 -4.08 -8.39 1.09
CA THR A 25 -3.96 -7.51 -0.09
C THR A 25 -2.54 -7.44 -0.61
N GLY A 26 -1.58 -7.20 0.29
CA GLY A 26 -0.15 -7.17 -0.04
C GLY A 26 0.42 -8.56 -0.31
N GLY A 27 -0.25 -9.62 0.17
CA GLY A 27 0.16 -10.99 -0.05
C GLY A 27 1.57 -11.29 0.45
N VAL A 28 1.97 -10.70 1.58
CA VAL A 28 3.31 -10.88 2.15
C VAL A 28 3.58 -12.36 2.39
N ASN A 29 4.75 -12.83 1.96
CA ASN A 29 5.24 -14.19 2.12
C ASN A 29 6.53 -14.25 2.91
N ARG A 30 6.94 -15.48 3.27
CA ARG A 30 8.21 -15.73 3.93
C ARG A 30 9.38 -15.22 3.10
N GLY A 31 10.25 -14.43 3.73
CA GLY A 31 11.43 -13.88 3.09
C GLY A 31 11.22 -12.52 2.42
N ASP A 32 9.98 -12.06 2.30
CA ASP A 32 9.70 -10.77 1.68
C ASP A 32 10.27 -9.60 2.49
N SER A 33 10.55 -8.54 1.76
CA SER A 33 10.83 -7.21 2.28
C SER A 33 9.58 -6.34 2.22
N VAL A 34 9.27 -5.65 3.32
CA VAL A 34 8.07 -4.84 3.49
C VAL A 34 8.43 -3.47 4.03
N ALA A 35 7.92 -2.41 3.39
CA ALA A 35 7.95 -1.06 3.95
C ALA A 35 6.54 -0.66 4.39
N VAL A 36 6.42 -0.06 5.57
CA VAL A 36 5.16 0.48 6.08
C VAL A 36 5.34 1.97 6.35
N ILE A 37 4.66 2.81 5.58
CA ILE A 37 4.70 4.26 5.68
C ILE A 37 3.53 4.73 6.55
N GLY A 38 3.86 5.29 7.71
CA GLY A 38 2.93 5.66 8.78
C GLY A 38 2.85 4.58 9.86
N CYS A 39 3.46 4.81 11.02
CA CYS A 39 3.52 3.86 12.15
C CYS A 39 2.43 4.14 13.20
N GLY A 40 1.19 4.38 12.74
CA GLY A 40 0.00 4.53 13.58
C GLY A 40 -0.64 3.18 13.94
N GLY A 41 -1.92 3.19 14.38
CA GLY A 41 -2.63 1.94 14.71
C GLY A 41 -2.74 0.96 13.53
N VAL A 42 -3.10 1.47 12.34
CA VAL A 42 -3.17 0.68 11.10
C VAL A 42 -1.78 0.20 10.68
N GLY A 43 -0.79 1.10 10.64
CA GLY A 43 0.57 0.74 10.23
C GLY A 43 1.24 -0.27 11.15
N ASN A 44 1.11 -0.13 12.47
CA ASN A 44 1.65 -1.12 13.40
C ASN A 44 0.94 -2.48 13.29
N ALA A 45 -0.35 -2.50 12.96
CA ALA A 45 -1.05 -3.74 12.64
C ALA A 45 -0.54 -4.37 11.33
N ALA A 46 -0.20 -3.57 10.33
CA ALA A 46 0.45 -4.04 9.10
C ALA A 46 1.86 -4.59 9.35
N ILE A 47 2.66 -3.92 10.19
CA ILE A 47 3.99 -4.40 10.63
C ILE A 47 3.86 -5.75 11.33
N ALA A 48 2.93 -5.87 12.27
CA ALA A 48 2.66 -7.12 12.97
C ALA A 48 2.20 -8.20 11.98
N GLY A 49 1.33 -7.86 11.03
CA GLY A 49 0.88 -8.75 9.96
C GLY A 49 2.01 -9.26 9.07
N ALA A 50 2.90 -8.39 8.64
CA ALA A 50 4.08 -8.75 7.85
C ALA A 50 5.01 -9.71 8.62
N LYS A 51 5.22 -9.45 9.92
CA LYS A 51 5.99 -10.35 10.79
C LYS A 51 5.33 -11.71 10.94
N LEU A 52 4.01 -11.75 11.13
CA LEU A 52 3.24 -12.99 11.22
C LEU A 52 3.30 -13.80 9.93
N ALA A 53 3.29 -13.14 8.77
CA ALA A 53 3.45 -13.76 7.46
C ALA A 53 4.89 -14.26 7.19
N GLY A 54 5.86 -13.83 8.00
CA GLY A 54 7.25 -14.28 7.94
C GLY A 54 8.14 -13.41 7.05
N ALA A 55 7.79 -12.14 6.83
CA ALA A 55 8.68 -11.18 6.19
C ALA A 55 10.02 -11.14 6.92
N HIS A 56 11.11 -11.14 6.16
CA HIS A 56 12.46 -11.09 6.72
C HIS A 56 12.87 -9.67 7.06
N THR A 57 12.52 -8.72 6.20
CA THR A 57 12.88 -7.31 6.34
C THR A 57 11.60 -6.50 6.44
N ILE A 58 11.37 -5.85 7.59
CA ILE A 58 10.21 -5.00 7.83
C ILE A 58 10.71 -3.61 8.22
N ILE A 59 10.38 -2.60 7.42
CA ILE A 59 10.87 -1.23 7.55
C ILE A 59 9.70 -0.31 7.90
N GLY A 60 9.70 0.24 9.12
CA GLY A 60 8.73 1.25 9.53
C GLY A 60 9.21 2.65 9.19
N VAL A 61 8.37 3.46 8.54
CA VAL A 61 8.65 4.86 8.21
C VAL A 61 7.65 5.76 8.92
N ASP A 62 8.12 6.75 9.64
CA ASP A 62 7.30 7.79 10.27
C ASP A 62 8.13 9.06 10.48
N ILE A 63 7.50 10.13 10.93
CA ILE A 63 8.16 11.40 11.29
C ILE A 63 8.40 11.54 12.81
N ASP A 64 7.74 10.70 13.62
CA ASP A 64 7.81 10.71 15.09
C ASP A 64 8.59 9.50 15.61
N ASP A 65 9.74 9.75 16.25
CA ASP A 65 10.63 8.72 16.79
C ASP A 65 9.95 7.83 17.85
N ARG A 66 8.92 8.35 18.54
CA ARG A 66 8.14 7.54 19.50
C ARG A 66 7.35 6.46 18.79
N LYS A 67 6.74 6.78 17.65
CA LYS A 67 6.03 5.80 16.82
C LYS A 67 6.98 4.79 16.20
N LEU A 68 8.19 5.21 15.81
CA LEU A 68 9.24 4.31 15.33
C LEU A 68 9.70 3.33 16.42
N THR A 69 9.74 3.79 17.67
CA THR A 69 10.03 2.91 18.82
C THR A 69 8.95 1.84 18.95
N TRP A 70 7.67 2.22 18.90
CA TRP A 70 6.57 1.24 18.90
C TRP A 70 6.63 0.31 17.69
N ALA A 71 6.93 0.82 16.50
CA ALA A 71 7.05 0.00 15.29
C ALA A 71 8.01 -1.17 15.50
N LYS A 72 9.14 -0.97 16.19
CA LYS A 72 10.08 -2.05 16.55
C LYS A 72 9.46 -3.08 17.48
N GLU A 73 8.72 -2.64 18.49
CA GLU A 73 8.01 -3.53 19.42
C GLU A 73 6.97 -4.39 18.69
N PHE A 74 6.30 -3.83 17.67
CA PHE A 74 5.32 -4.56 16.84
C PHE A 74 5.95 -5.47 15.78
N GLY A 75 7.25 -5.35 15.52
CA GLY A 75 7.97 -6.27 14.64
C GLY A 75 8.81 -5.65 13.55
N ALA A 76 8.92 -4.32 13.47
CA ALA A 76 9.80 -3.68 12.51
C ALA A 76 11.26 -4.04 12.81
N THR A 77 11.96 -4.51 11.79
CA THR A 77 13.40 -4.81 11.84
C THR A 77 14.23 -3.53 11.69
N HIS A 78 13.73 -2.57 10.92
CA HIS A 78 14.36 -1.30 10.64
C HIS A 78 13.35 -0.17 10.77
N THR A 79 13.83 1.03 11.05
CA THR A 79 13.01 2.23 11.18
C THR A 79 13.67 3.41 10.50
N ILE A 80 12.87 4.26 9.84
CA ILE A 80 13.35 5.45 9.14
C ILE A 80 12.53 6.64 9.60
N ASN A 81 13.22 7.69 10.05
CA ASN A 81 12.59 8.98 10.27
C ASN A 81 12.66 9.83 8.99
N SER A 82 11.51 10.03 8.33
CA SER A 82 11.45 10.75 7.04
C SER A 82 11.70 12.26 7.15
N LYS A 83 11.82 12.82 8.37
CA LYS A 83 12.31 14.20 8.56
C LYS A 83 13.83 14.31 8.47
N GLN A 84 14.55 13.21 8.69
CA GLN A 84 16.01 13.21 8.79
C GLN A 84 16.69 12.74 7.50
N THR A 85 15.99 11.94 6.70
CA THR A 85 16.52 11.35 5.47
C THR A 85 15.39 11.09 4.48
N ASP A 86 15.76 10.90 3.21
CA ASP A 86 14.83 10.45 2.19
C ASP A 86 14.45 8.98 2.45
N PRO A 87 13.18 8.68 2.74
CA PRO A 87 12.76 7.32 3.02
C PRO A 87 12.92 6.38 1.82
N VAL A 88 12.74 6.86 0.58
CA VAL A 88 12.83 6.00 -0.62
C VAL A 88 14.25 5.50 -0.81
N GLU A 89 15.22 6.42 -0.79
CA GLU A 89 16.64 6.09 -0.94
C GLU A 89 17.11 5.19 0.20
N LYS A 90 16.67 5.47 1.44
CA LYS A 90 17.04 4.63 2.57
C LYS A 90 16.43 3.23 2.51
N ILE A 91 15.19 3.10 2.01
CA ILE A 91 14.56 1.79 1.78
C ILE A 91 15.36 1.00 0.72
N ARG A 92 15.77 1.64 -0.37
CA ARG A 92 16.59 1.00 -1.40
C ARG A 92 17.92 0.53 -0.84
N GLU A 93 18.59 1.35 -0.03
CA GLU A 93 19.84 0.97 0.64
C GLU A 93 19.66 -0.30 1.49
N LEU A 94 18.59 -0.36 2.29
CA LEU A 94 18.27 -1.51 3.16
C LEU A 94 17.81 -2.76 2.40
N THR A 95 17.46 -2.64 1.13
CA THR A 95 16.95 -3.74 0.27
C THR A 95 17.89 -4.11 -0.87
N GLY A 96 19.15 -3.65 -0.82
CA GLY A 96 20.16 -3.97 -1.84
C GLY A 96 19.96 -3.26 -3.18
N GLY A 97 19.23 -2.15 -3.18
CA GLY A 97 19.02 -1.24 -4.31
C GLY A 97 17.69 -1.40 -5.05
N ASN A 98 16.97 -2.50 -4.84
CA ASN A 98 15.77 -2.81 -5.62
C ASN A 98 14.50 -2.15 -5.08
N GLY A 99 14.42 -1.92 -3.76
CA GLY A 99 13.17 -1.56 -3.09
C GLY A 99 12.48 -2.78 -2.47
N VAL A 100 11.33 -2.55 -1.83
CA VAL A 100 10.60 -3.60 -1.10
C VAL A 100 9.65 -4.41 -1.99
N ASN A 101 9.44 -5.68 -1.64
CA ASN A 101 8.44 -6.52 -2.30
C ASN A 101 7.02 -5.98 -2.06
N VAL A 102 6.74 -5.48 -0.86
CA VAL A 102 5.43 -4.89 -0.52
C VAL A 102 5.64 -3.53 0.17
N ALA A 103 5.07 -2.46 -0.38
CA ALA A 103 5.00 -1.16 0.25
C ALA A 103 3.56 -0.88 0.71
N ILE A 104 3.35 -0.65 2.00
CA ILE A 104 2.04 -0.38 2.60
C ILE A 104 2.02 1.07 3.06
N GLU A 105 1.06 1.83 2.56
CA GLU A 105 0.86 3.24 2.92
C GLU A 105 -0.35 3.38 3.82
N ALA A 106 -0.16 3.96 5.01
CA ALA A 106 -1.16 4.07 6.06
C ALA A 106 -1.33 5.50 6.61
N VAL A 107 -0.96 6.53 5.83
CA VAL A 107 -1.09 7.96 6.19
C VAL A 107 -2.19 8.63 5.38
N GLY A 108 -2.30 8.34 4.08
CA GLY A 108 -3.31 8.91 3.18
C GLY A 108 -2.93 10.29 2.64
N ARG A 109 -1.64 10.52 2.33
CA ARG A 109 -1.15 11.81 1.80
C ARG A 109 -0.54 11.61 0.41
N PRO A 110 -0.56 12.64 -0.48
CA PRO A 110 0.00 12.50 -1.82
C PRO A 110 1.49 12.17 -1.77
N GLU A 111 2.22 12.84 -0.86
CA GLU A 111 3.66 12.64 -0.72
C GLU A 111 4.01 11.21 -0.29
N THR A 112 3.18 10.59 0.55
CA THR A 112 3.40 9.23 1.03
C THR A 112 3.00 8.17 0.00
N TYR A 113 2.04 8.48 -0.89
CA TYR A 113 1.72 7.62 -2.03
C TYR A 113 2.88 7.54 -3.02
N GLU A 114 3.49 8.68 -3.35
CA GLU A 114 4.68 8.71 -4.21
C GLU A 114 5.84 7.95 -3.56
N GLN A 115 6.09 8.17 -2.27
CA GLN A 115 7.11 7.43 -1.53
C GLN A 115 6.85 5.92 -1.57
N ALA A 116 5.62 5.47 -1.36
CA ALA A 116 5.27 4.05 -1.42
C ALA A 116 5.52 3.47 -2.82
N PHE A 117 5.19 4.23 -3.87
CA PHE A 117 5.38 3.83 -5.26
C PHE A 117 6.86 3.73 -5.65
N TYR A 118 7.70 4.66 -5.23
CA TYR A 118 9.13 4.64 -5.58
C TYR A 118 9.97 3.74 -4.66
N ALA A 119 9.48 3.43 -3.46
CA ALA A 119 10.17 2.57 -2.50
C ALA A 119 10.00 1.07 -2.77
N ARG A 120 8.96 0.67 -3.51
CA ARG A 120 8.79 -0.73 -3.92
C ARG A 120 9.73 -1.11 -5.04
N ASP A 121 9.99 -2.40 -5.12
CA ASP A 121 10.56 -3.03 -6.30
C ASP A 121 9.62 -2.86 -7.52
N HIS A 122 10.20 -2.86 -8.72
CA HIS A 122 9.46 -2.77 -9.98
C HIS A 122 8.38 -3.85 -10.07
N ALA A 123 8.69 -5.08 -9.62
CA ALA A 123 7.75 -6.20 -9.57
C ALA A 123 6.97 -6.31 -8.23
N GLY A 124 7.17 -5.36 -7.30
CA GLY A 124 6.55 -5.40 -5.97
C GLY A 124 5.04 -5.16 -5.95
N THR A 125 4.49 -4.79 -4.80
CA THR A 125 3.08 -4.39 -4.64
C THR A 125 3.02 -3.12 -3.80
N VAL A 126 2.18 -2.15 -4.18
CA VAL A 126 1.80 -1.04 -3.29
C VAL A 126 0.41 -1.34 -2.76
N VAL A 127 0.22 -1.19 -1.46
CA VAL A 127 -1.09 -1.26 -0.81
C VAL A 127 -1.37 0.09 -0.18
N LEU A 128 -2.41 0.77 -0.65
CA LEU A 128 -2.86 2.04 -0.11
C LEU A 128 -4.03 1.79 0.85
N VAL A 129 -3.79 1.92 2.14
CA VAL A 129 -4.83 1.79 3.18
C VAL A 129 -5.10 3.12 3.89
N GLY A 130 -4.19 4.09 3.77
CA GLY A 130 -4.41 5.46 4.23
C GLY A 130 -5.61 6.11 3.53
N VAL A 131 -6.51 6.72 4.30
CA VAL A 131 -7.69 7.39 3.76
C VAL A 131 -7.34 8.86 3.49
N PRO A 132 -7.43 9.33 2.23
CA PRO A 132 -7.16 10.72 1.90
C PRO A 132 -8.30 11.65 2.36
N SER A 133 -7.98 12.92 2.56
CA SER A 133 -9.02 13.94 2.78
C SER A 133 -9.87 14.14 1.50
N PRO A 134 -11.17 14.47 1.61
CA PRO A 134 -12.06 14.60 0.45
C PRO A 134 -11.60 15.61 -0.62
N ASP A 135 -10.85 16.64 -0.23
CA ASP A 135 -10.37 17.71 -1.11
C ASP A 135 -9.02 17.39 -1.78
N MET A 136 -8.46 16.20 -1.52
CA MET A 136 -7.13 15.82 -1.99
C MET A 136 -7.14 15.41 -3.46
N LYS A 137 -6.31 16.08 -4.26
CA LYS A 137 -6.03 15.70 -5.65
C LYS A 137 -4.69 14.98 -5.71
N ILE A 138 -4.67 13.85 -6.42
CA ILE A 138 -3.44 13.14 -6.74
C ILE A 138 -3.15 13.45 -8.20
N GLU A 139 -2.08 14.19 -8.47
CA GLU A 139 -1.67 14.55 -9.83
C GLU A 139 -0.43 13.72 -10.17
N GLY A 140 -0.43 13.01 -11.31
CA GLY A 140 0.78 12.37 -11.86
C GLY A 140 0.88 10.85 -11.78
N LEU A 141 0.01 10.14 -11.04
CA LEU A 141 -0.03 8.65 -11.03
C LEU A 141 -0.72 8.02 -12.26
N ASP A 142 -1.21 8.84 -13.18
CA ASP A 142 -1.97 8.42 -14.37
C ASP A 142 -1.05 7.96 -15.53
N HIS A 143 0.27 8.12 -15.40
CA HIS A 143 1.24 7.97 -16.50
C HIS A 143 1.86 6.56 -16.62
N GLY A 144 1.04 5.51 -16.56
CA GLY A 144 1.30 4.28 -17.33
C GLY A 144 2.58 3.48 -17.04
N ILE A 145 3.07 3.45 -15.80
CA ILE A 145 4.17 2.54 -15.41
C ILE A 145 3.80 1.78 -14.13
N GLY A 146 3.62 0.46 -14.26
CA GLY A 146 3.40 -0.46 -13.14
C GLY A 146 1.92 -0.79 -12.88
N HIS A 147 1.65 -2.06 -12.58
CA HIS A 147 0.33 -2.56 -12.20
C HIS A 147 -0.10 -1.90 -10.88
N PHE A 148 -0.78 -0.75 -10.97
CA PHE A 148 -1.35 -0.04 -9.83
C PHE A 148 -2.68 -0.70 -9.46
N MET A 149 -2.63 -1.67 -8.56
CA MET A 149 -3.85 -2.19 -7.93
C MET A 149 -4.17 -1.33 -6.71
N ILE A 150 -5.02 -0.31 -6.91
CA ILE A 150 -5.75 0.31 -5.81
C ILE A 150 -6.72 -0.77 -5.30
N PHE A 151 -6.36 -1.42 -4.19
CA PHE A 151 -7.34 -2.15 -3.43
C PHE A 151 -7.94 -1.17 -2.42
N GLU A 152 -9.07 -0.56 -2.80
CA GLU A 152 -9.98 -0.02 -1.80
C GLU A 152 -10.31 -1.16 -0.84
N VAL A 153 -9.96 -0.99 0.43
CA VAL A 153 -10.48 -1.86 1.50
C VAL A 153 -11.95 -1.48 1.66
N ASP A 154 -12.79 -2.03 0.79
CA ASP A 154 -14.23 -1.92 0.91
C ASP A 154 -14.62 -2.61 2.23
N SER A 155 -15.48 -1.96 3.01
CA SER A 155 -15.81 -2.41 4.37
C SER A 155 -16.55 -3.76 4.39
N GLY A 156 -16.89 -4.31 3.22
CA GLY A 156 -17.31 -5.70 3.02
C GLY A 156 -16.14 -6.53 2.49
N ALA A 157 -15.61 -7.42 3.32
CA ALA A 157 -14.61 -8.41 2.91
C ALA A 157 -15.05 -9.16 1.63
N GLN A 158 -14.44 -8.85 0.49
CA GLN A 158 -14.45 -9.70 -0.68
C GLN A 158 -13.03 -10.15 -0.98
N ALA A 159 -12.86 -11.47 -0.98
CA ALA A 159 -11.60 -12.15 -1.23
C ALA A 159 -10.95 -11.72 -2.55
N ALA A 160 -9.62 -11.75 -2.57
CA ALA A 160 -8.82 -11.59 -3.78
C ALA A 160 -9.35 -12.48 -4.91
N VAL A 161 -9.86 -11.87 -5.97
CA VAL A 161 -10.22 -12.60 -7.19
C VAL A 161 -8.94 -12.81 -8.00
N PRO A 162 -8.52 -14.05 -8.27
CA PRO A 162 -7.32 -14.30 -9.07
C PRO A 162 -7.49 -13.74 -10.49
N LEU A 163 -6.40 -13.19 -11.03
CA LEU A 163 -6.27 -12.43 -12.29
C LEU A 163 -6.77 -13.14 -13.57
N SER A 164 -7.27 -14.37 -13.51
CA SER A 164 -7.69 -15.12 -14.69
C SER A 164 -9.09 -14.79 -15.23
N SER A 165 -9.93 -14.05 -14.48
CA SER A 165 -11.36 -13.92 -14.84
C SER A 165 -11.81 -12.52 -15.28
N ARG A 166 -10.90 -11.58 -15.57
CA ARG A 166 -11.26 -10.25 -16.09
C ARG A 166 -10.36 -9.80 -17.25
N LEU A 167 -10.49 -10.47 -18.39
CA LEU A 167 -10.27 -9.81 -19.68
C LEU A 167 -11.60 -9.20 -20.12
N PRO A 168 -11.74 -7.87 -20.24
CA PRO A 168 -12.88 -7.29 -20.93
C PRO A 168 -12.77 -7.65 -22.41
N GLN A 169 -13.81 -8.32 -22.93
CA GLN A 169 -14.03 -8.51 -24.36
C GLN A 169 -13.94 -7.15 -25.05
N THR A 170 -12.99 -7.00 -25.98
CA THR A 170 -12.87 -5.80 -26.81
C THR A 170 -14.09 -5.71 -27.72
N SER A 171 -15.13 -5.00 -27.32
CA SER A 171 -16.22 -4.63 -28.22
C SER A 171 -15.74 -3.48 -29.11
N SER A 172 -15.52 -3.78 -30.38
CA SER A 172 -15.24 -2.84 -31.45
C SER A 172 -16.28 -1.72 -31.51
N VAL A 173 -15.89 -0.46 -31.29
CA VAL A 173 -16.66 0.68 -31.76
C VAL A 173 -16.12 1.08 -33.12
N ALA A 174 -16.94 0.80 -34.13
CA ALA A 174 -16.68 1.04 -35.52
C ALA A 174 -16.62 2.55 -35.86
N SER A 175 -15.67 2.85 -36.73
CA SER A 175 -15.49 4.05 -37.55
C SER A 175 -16.78 4.79 -37.93
N GLY A 176 -16.94 6.03 -37.44
CA GLY A 176 -17.85 7.02 -38.03
C GLY A 176 -17.17 7.76 -39.18
N ARG A 177 -17.39 7.31 -40.42
CA ARG A 177 -16.98 8.04 -41.64
C ARG A 177 -17.90 9.23 -41.88
N LYS A 178 -17.29 10.42 -42.00
CA LYS A 178 -17.89 11.64 -42.56
C LYS A 178 -18.41 11.36 -43.98
N THR A 179 -19.68 11.70 -44.24
CA THR A 179 -20.22 11.87 -45.60
C THR A 179 -20.45 13.35 -45.87
N ALA A 180 -19.67 13.90 -46.79
CA ALA A 180 -19.95 15.18 -47.45
C ALA A 180 -20.95 14.95 -48.61
N PRO A 181 -21.88 15.87 -48.92
CA PRO A 181 -22.69 15.78 -50.13
C PRO A 181 -21.97 16.47 -51.29
N LEU A 182 -21.87 15.77 -52.43
CA LEU A 182 -21.48 16.30 -53.73
C LEU A 182 -22.72 16.38 -54.63
N LEU A 183 -22.94 17.59 -55.15
CA LEU A 183 -23.60 17.97 -56.41
C LEU A 183 -24.26 16.87 -57.28
N SER A 184 -25.57 17.00 -57.46
CA SER A 184 -26.24 17.13 -58.78
C SER A 184 -27.68 17.60 -58.58
#